data_AF-A0A4R5VL00-F1
#
_entry.id   AF-A0A4R5VL00-F1
#
_cell.length_a   1.000
_cell.length_b   1.000
_cell.length_c   1.000
_cell.angle_alpha   90.00
_cell.angle_beta   90.00
_cell.angle_gamma   90.00
#
_symmetry.space_group_name_H-M   'P 1'
#
loop_
_entity.id
_entity.type
_entity.pdbx_description
1 polymer ?
#
loop_
_entity_poly.entity_id
_entity_poly.type
_entity_poly.pdbx_seq_one_letter_code
_entity_poly.pdbx_strand_id
1 'polypeptide(L)'
;MFEKQFSNERVYGVLGLLGYHGYDLKVYAESILSKKKFSKDEEKNIHDLLKTKSESRSFSTPLKGIAKGKNVIIVQLESMQSFAIDRSINGQEITPHLNKLKNEMFWFPNIYDVSSQGRTSDAEFLMNTSLHPLLTGSVYMKHPVKYV
;
A
#
# COMPACT_ATOMS: atom_id res chain seq x y z
N MET A 1 -15.47 21.14 1.60
CA MET A 1 -14.26 21.76 2.17
C MET A 1 -13.47 20.81 3.09
N PHE A 2 -14.12 19.88 3.80
CA PHE A 2 -13.47 18.98 4.77
C PHE A 2 -13.29 17.51 4.31
N GLU A 3 -13.81 17.11 3.14
CA GLU A 3 -13.80 15.72 2.67
C GLU A 3 -12.43 15.19 2.22
N LYS A 4 -11.45 16.08 2.02
CA LYS A 4 -10.08 15.71 1.68
C LYS A 4 -9.18 16.05 2.85
N GLN A 5 -9.18 15.20 3.88
CA GLN A 5 -8.23 15.23 4.98
C GLN A 5 -6.81 15.10 4.42
N PHE A 6 -6.15 16.24 4.20
CA PHE A 6 -4.73 16.31 3.87
C PHE A 6 -3.90 17.04 4.92
N SER A 7 -4.53 17.78 5.85
CA SER A 7 -3.82 18.33 7.02
C SER A 7 -4.81 18.79 8.10
N ASN A 8 -4.59 18.35 9.34
CA ASN A 8 -5.31 18.81 10.53
C ASN A 8 -5.15 20.33 10.75
N GLU A 9 -4.06 20.91 10.25
CA GLU A 9 -3.77 22.35 10.36
C GLU A 9 -4.79 23.21 9.60
N ARG A 10 -5.31 22.73 8.47
CA ARG A 10 -6.33 23.47 7.70
C ARG A 10 -7.67 23.56 8.44
N VAL A 11 -8.02 22.50 9.16
CA VAL A 11 -9.25 22.46 9.98
C VAL A 11 -9.07 23.35 11.21
N TYR A 12 -7.90 23.26 11.85
CA TYR A 12 -7.53 24.12 12.96
C TYR A 12 -7.53 25.61 12.57
N GLY A 13 -6.97 25.96 11.40
CA GLY A 13 -6.91 27.35 10.94
C GLY A 13 -8.28 28.00 10.70
N VAL A 14 -9.32 27.19 10.42
CA VAL A 14 -10.69 27.68 10.21
C VAL A 14 -11.52 27.64 11.49
N LEU A 15 -11.38 26.59 12.31
CA LEU A 15 -12.24 26.34 13.48
C LEU A 15 -11.63 26.80 14.81
N GLY A 16 -10.34 27.11 14.85
CA GLY A 16 -9.58 27.32 16.08
C GLY A 16 -9.46 26.05 16.93
N LEU A 17 -8.81 26.17 18.09
CA LEU A 17 -8.50 25.05 18.97
C LEU A 17 -9.75 24.29 19.44
N LEU A 18 -10.72 25.01 20.01
CA LEU A 18 -11.93 24.38 20.56
C LEU A 18 -12.81 23.78 19.45
N GLY A 19 -12.94 24.46 18.31
CA GLY A 19 -13.70 23.95 17.17
C GLY A 19 -13.06 22.72 16.52
N TYR A 20 -11.73 22.68 16.45
CA TYR A 20 -10.99 21.50 15.99
C TYR A 20 -11.25 20.28 16.90
N HIS A 21 -11.16 20.44 18.22
CA HIS A 21 -11.45 19.33 19.14
C HIS A 21 -12.91 18.86 19.07
N GLY A 22 -13.87 19.78 18.89
CA GLY A 22 -15.27 19.41 18.67
C GLY A 22 -15.48 18.61 17.37
N TYR A 23 -14.82 19.03 16.29
CA TYR A 23 -14.82 18.31 15.01
C TYR A 23 -14.19 16.91 15.14
N ASP A 24 -13.05 16.83 15.82
CA ASP A 24 -12.32 15.57 16.02
C ASP A 24 -13.15 14.55 16.82
N LEU A 25 -13.82 15.01 17.90
CA LEU A 25 -14.77 14.17 18.66
C LEU A 25 -15.90 13.64 17.80
N LYS A 26 -16.46 14.46 16.91
CA LYS A 26 -17.52 14.03 15.99
C LYS A 26 -17.03 12.94 15.05
N VAL A 27 -15.88 13.15 14.40
CA VAL A 27 -15.27 12.16 13.48
C VAL A 27 -14.96 10.86 14.23
N TYR A 28 -14.44 10.96 15.45
CA TYR A 28 -14.16 9.80 16.29
C TYR A 28 -15.44 9.03 16.64
N ALA A 29 -16.50 9.71 17.09
CA ALA A 29 -17.79 9.08 17.39
C ALA A 29 -18.39 8.38 16.17
N GLU A 30 -18.38 9.03 15.00
CA GLU A 30 -18.81 8.43 13.74
C GLU A 30 -17.99 7.18 13.39
N SER A 31 -16.68 7.18 13.64
CA SER A 31 -15.81 6.02 13.37
C SER A 31 -16.11 4.79 14.25
N ILE A 32 -16.53 5.00 15.50
CA ILE A 32 -16.94 3.90 16.38
C ILE A 32 -18.31 3.37 15.97
N LEU A 33 -19.26 4.26 15.67
CA LEU A 33 -20.64 3.89 15.33
C LEU A 33 -20.74 3.24 13.94
N SER A 34 -19.87 3.62 13.00
CA SER A 34 -19.88 3.13 11.62
C SER A 34 -19.12 1.80 11.42
N LYS A 35 -18.77 1.07 12.49
CA LYS A 35 -18.21 -0.29 12.39
C LYS A 35 -19.22 -1.24 11.75
N LYS A 36 -19.23 -1.27 10.41
CA LYS A 36 -20.03 -2.18 9.61
C LYS A 36 -19.60 -3.61 9.94
N LYS A 37 -20.52 -4.40 10.48
CA LYS A 37 -20.33 -5.85 10.60
C LYS A 37 -20.68 -6.47 9.26
N PHE A 38 -19.77 -7.25 8.71
CA PHE A 38 -20.05 -8.04 7.52
C PHE A 38 -21.08 -9.12 7.85
N SER A 39 -22.01 -9.36 6.93
CA SER A 39 -22.89 -10.52 7.03
C SER A 39 -22.13 -11.80 6.65
N LYS A 40 -22.60 -12.95 7.13
CA LYS A 40 -22.04 -14.26 6.74
C LYS A 40 -22.10 -14.49 5.23
N ASP A 41 -23.10 -13.93 4.56
CA ASP A 41 -23.26 -14.04 3.11
C ASP A 41 -22.24 -13.17 2.35
N GLU A 42 -21.93 -11.96 2.86
CA GLU A 42 -20.88 -11.10 2.29
C GLU A 42 -19.50 -11.78 2.38
N GLU A 43 -19.17 -12.36 3.54
CA GLU A 43 -17.92 -13.11 3.73
C GLU A 43 -17.84 -14.30 2.76
N LYS A 44 -18.91 -15.08 2.65
CA LYS A 44 -18.98 -16.23 1.73
C LYS A 44 -18.73 -15.79 0.28
N ASN A 45 -19.39 -14.72 -0.17
CA ASN A 45 -19.23 -14.19 -1.53
C ASN A 45 -17.78 -13.77 -1.82
N ILE A 46 -17.10 -13.16 -0.85
CA ILE A 46 -15.68 -12.78 -0.99
C ILE A 46 -14.81 -14.03 -1.13
N HIS A 47 -15.03 -15.06 -0.30
CA HIS A 47 -14.29 -16.32 -0.39
C HIS A 47 -14.49 -17.03 -1.74
N ASP A 48 -15.73 -17.11 -2.22
CA ASP A 48 -16.06 -17.74 -3.49
C ASP A 48 -15.40 -17.00 -4.67
N LEU A 49 -15.39 -15.65 -4.63
CA LEU A 49 -14.70 -14.82 -5.63
C LEU A 49 -13.18 -15.07 -5.65
N LEU A 50 -12.55 -15.10 -4.47
CA LEU A 50 -11.11 -15.34 -4.35
C LEU A 50 -10.73 -16.74 -4.84
N LYS A 51 -11.52 -17.75 -4.47
CA LYS A 51 -11.33 -19.13 -4.93
C LYS A 51 -11.41 -19.22 -6.46
N THR A 52 -12.47 -18.67 -7.06
CA THR A 52 -12.66 -18.66 -8.52
C THR A 52 -11.51 -17.96 -9.26
N LYS A 53 -11.01 -16.84 -8.71
CA LYS A 53 -9.85 -16.13 -9.28
C LYS A 53 -8.55 -16.91 -9.15
N SER A 54 -8.38 -17.69 -8.09
CA SER A 54 -7.18 -18.52 -7.89
C SER A 54 -7.14 -19.71 -8.85
N GLU A 55 -8.27 -20.38 -9.05
CA GLU A 55 -8.39 -21.55 -9.93
C GLU A 55 -8.17 -21.17 -11.40
N SER A 56 -8.66 -20.02 -11.83
CA SER A 56 -8.47 -19.51 -13.20
C SER A 56 -7.02 -19.06 -13.50
N ARG A 57 -6.14 -18.96 -12.50
CA ARG A 57 -4.73 -18.52 -12.64
C ARG A 57 -3.72 -19.66 -12.49
N SER A 58 -4.18 -20.91 -12.46
CA SER A 58 -3.29 -22.07 -12.29
C SER A 58 -2.45 -22.35 -13.54
N PHE A 59 -1.40 -21.54 -13.75
CA PHE A 59 -0.36 -21.80 -14.74
C PHE A 59 0.79 -22.55 -14.09
N SER A 60 1.16 -23.70 -14.66
CA SER A 60 2.41 -24.37 -14.30
C SER A 60 3.57 -23.60 -14.93
N THR A 61 4.33 -22.88 -14.11
CA THR A 61 5.53 -22.18 -14.57
C THR A 61 6.78 -23.03 -14.26
N PRO A 62 7.83 -22.97 -15.11
CA PRO A 62 9.12 -23.57 -14.78
C PRO A 62 9.77 -23.01 -13.50
N LEU A 63 9.28 -21.88 -12.99
CA LEU A 63 9.78 -21.21 -11.79
C LEU A 63 9.18 -21.78 -10.49
N LYS A 64 8.20 -22.69 -10.56
CA LYS A 64 7.53 -23.24 -9.39
C LYS A 64 8.54 -23.98 -8.49
N GLY A 65 8.79 -23.43 -7.30
CA GLY A 65 9.58 -24.08 -6.25
C GLY A 65 11.11 -23.94 -6.39
N ILE A 66 11.64 -23.20 -7.37
CA ILE A 66 13.10 -23.07 -7.61
C ILE A 66 13.88 -22.47 -6.42
N ALA A 67 13.18 -21.73 -5.53
CA ALA A 67 13.78 -21.07 -4.38
C ALA A 67 13.36 -21.69 -3.03
N LYS A 68 12.83 -22.92 -3.02
CA LYS A 68 12.42 -23.60 -1.78
C LYS A 68 13.60 -23.71 -0.80
N GLY A 69 13.39 -23.30 0.45
CA GLY A 69 14.40 -23.35 1.52
C GLY A 69 15.44 -22.22 1.49
N LYS A 70 15.30 -21.23 0.61
CA LYS A 70 16.15 -20.04 0.59
C LYS A 70 15.54 -18.92 1.44
N ASN A 71 16.40 -18.02 1.91
CA ASN A 71 15.98 -16.78 2.56
C ASN A 71 15.38 -15.81 1.53
N VAL A 72 14.42 -15.00 1.96
CA VAL A 72 13.85 -13.90 1.17
C VAL A 72 14.31 -12.59 1.79
N ILE A 73 14.95 -11.75 0.99
CA ILE A 73 15.34 -10.38 1.38
C ILE A 73 14.56 -9.43 0.49
N ILE A 74 13.84 -8.49 1.12
CA ILE A 74 13.08 -7.45 0.43
C ILE A 74 13.79 -6.13 0.69
N VAL A 75 14.10 -5.39 -0.38
CA VAL A 75 14.72 -4.06 -0.30
C VAL A 75 13.75 -3.06 -0.91
N GLN A 76 13.23 -2.17 -0.08
CA GLN A 76 12.37 -1.08 -0.51
C GLN A 76 13.22 0.14 -0.86
N LEU A 77 13.08 0.64 -2.08
CA LEU A 77 13.75 1.86 -2.54
C LEU A 77 12.82 3.06 -2.32
N GLU A 78 13.13 3.88 -1.33
CA GLU A 78 12.28 5.02 -0.94
C GLU A 78 12.19 6.05 -2.07
N SER A 79 10.96 6.44 -2.41
CA SER A 79 10.64 7.46 -3.42
C SER A 79 11.31 7.24 -4.80
N MET A 80 11.67 6.00 -5.14
CA MET A 80 12.33 5.65 -6.39
C MET A 80 11.32 5.44 -7.52
N GLN A 81 11.62 5.96 -8.70
CA GLN A 81 10.79 5.77 -9.90
C GLN A 81 11.61 5.16 -11.05
N SER A 82 10.96 4.35 -11.87
CA SER A 82 11.60 3.61 -12.97
C SER A 82 12.24 4.52 -14.02
N PHE A 83 11.81 5.78 -14.13
CA PHE A 83 12.41 6.73 -15.07
C PHE A 83 13.88 7.01 -14.79
N ALA A 84 14.36 6.83 -13.55
CA ALA A 84 15.75 7.09 -13.17
C ALA A 84 16.72 5.95 -13.54
N ILE A 85 16.19 4.79 -13.92
CA ILE A 85 16.97 3.65 -14.44
C ILE A 85 17.45 3.97 -15.85
N ASP A 86 18.71 3.63 -16.14
CA ASP A 86 19.42 3.91 -17.39
C ASP A 86 19.43 5.39 -17.81
N ARG A 87 19.26 6.31 -16.85
CA ARG A 87 19.39 7.75 -17.07
C ARG A 87 20.73 8.28 -16.62
N SER A 88 21.15 9.33 -17.32
CA SER A 88 22.35 10.10 -17.01
C SER A 88 22.07 11.60 -17.01
N ILE A 89 22.75 12.32 -16.13
CA ILE A 89 22.77 13.79 -16.08
C ILE A 89 24.23 14.21 -16.26
N ASN A 90 24.49 15.09 -17.23
CA ASN A 90 25.85 15.56 -17.56
C ASN A 90 26.86 14.42 -17.82
N GLY A 91 26.41 13.33 -18.44
CA GLY A 91 27.24 12.17 -18.74
C GLY A 91 27.47 11.21 -17.57
N GLN A 92 26.93 11.49 -16.37
CA GLN A 92 27.01 10.60 -15.21
C GLN A 92 25.70 9.85 -15.01
N GLU A 93 25.76 8.52 -14.90
CA GLU A 93 24.59 7.69 -14.61
C GLU A 93 24.00 8.00 -13.23
N ILE A 94 22.67 8.08 -13.15
CA ILE A 94 21.96 8.35 -11.89
C ILE A 94 21.99 7.11 -10.98
N THR A 95 21.85 5.91 -11.54
CA THR A 95 21.74 4.65 -10.76
C THR A 95 22.65 3.52 -11.28
N PRO A 96 23.98 3.72 -11.34
CA PRO A 96 24.89 2.80 -12.02
C PRO A 96 24.87 1.35 -11.50
N HIS A 97 24.67 1.16 -10.19
CA HIS A 97 24.56 -0.19 -9.62
C HIS A 97 23.22 -0.86 -9.95
N LEU A 98 22.12 -0.11 -9.97
CA LEU A 98 20.80 -0.66 -10.32
C LEU A 98 20.69 -0.97 -11.81
N ASN A 99 21.31 -0.15 -12.67
CA ASN A 99 21.42 -0.40 -14.11
C ASN A 99 22.12 -1.74 -14.39
N LYS A 100 23.21 -2.03 -13.66
CA LYS A 100 23.90 -3.33 -13.75
C LYS A 100 23.03 -4.47 -13.23
N LEU A 101 22.45 -4.31 -12.04
CA LEU A 101 21.62 -5.34 -11.41
C LEU A 101 20.42 -5.72 -12.28
N LYS A 102 19.79 -4.74 -12.95
CA LYS A 102 18.70 -4.95 -13.91
C LYS A 102 19.03 -6.01 -14.97
N ASN A 103 20.28 -6.08 -15.43
CA ASN A 103 20.70 -7.03 -16.46
C ASN A 103 20.94 -8.46 -15.93
N GLU A 104 20.97 -8.63 -14.60
CA GLU A 104 21.24 -9.91 -13.92
C GLU A 104 19.99 -10.49 -13.22
N MET A 105 18.88 -9.74 -13.16
CA MET A 105 17.66 -10.11 -12.43
C MET A 105 16.41 -10.07 -13.31
N PHE A 106 15.32 -10.65 -12.81
CA PHE A 106 14.00 -10.40 -13.38
C PHE A 106 13.62 -8.93 -13.19
N TRP A 107 13.57 -8.20 -14.30
CA TRP A 107 13.18 -6.79 -14.33
C TRP A 107 11.76 -6.61 -14.88
N PHE A 108 10.96 -5.82 -14.17
CA PHE A 108 9.57 -5.54 -14.55
C PHE A 108 9.36 -4.04 -14.72
N PRO A 109 9.42 -3.49 -15.95
CA PRO A 109 9.31 -2.05 -16.18
C PRO A 109 7.89 -1.50 -15.99
N ASN A 110 6.88 -2.38 -16.00
CA ASN A 110 5.45 -2.01 -15.98
C ASN A 110 4.80 -2.39 -14.63
N ILE A 111 5.47 -2.08 -13.53
CA ILE A 111 4.91 -2.15 -12.17
C ILE A 111 4.63 -0.74 -11.69
N TYR A 112 3.47 -0.54 -11.07
CA TYR A 112 2.99 0.76 -10.63
C TYR A 112 2.77 0.77 -9.13
N ASP A 113 3.10 1.87 -8.49
CA ASP A 113 2.75 2.13 -7.11
C ASP A 113 1.23 2.37 -7.01
N VAL A 114 0.58 1.71 -6.05
CA VAL A 114 -0.84 1.86 -5.73
C VAL A 114 -1.05 2.41 -4.31
N SER A 115 0.01 2.95 -3.71
CA SER A 115 -0.05 3.65 -2.44
C SER A 115 -0.96 4.88 -2.50
N SER A 116 -1.53 5.23 -1.36
CA SER A 116 -2.39 6.40 -1.20
C SER A 116 -1.77 7.33 -0.14
N GLN A 117 -2.56 7.82 0.80
CA GLN A 117 -2.10 8.70 1.86
C GLN A 117 -1.12 8.03 2.83
N GLY A 118 -1.09 6.70 2.89
CA GLY A 118 -0.14 5.95 3.73
C GLY A 118 1.26 5.79 3.12
N ARG A 119 1.46 6.09 1.84
CA ARG A 119 2.77 6.10 1.15
C ARG A 119 3.57 4.81 1.42
N THR A 120 4.75 4.92 2.04
CA THR A 120 5.62 3.81 2.46
C THR A 120 4.85 2.69 3.19
N SER A 121 3.96 3.04 4.14
CA SER A 121 3.17 2.05 4.89
C SER A 121 2.14 1.29 4.04
N ASP A 122 1.62 1.93 2.99
CA ASP A 122 0.69 1.29 2.05
C ASP A 122 1.45 0.31 1.14
N ALA A 123 2.68 0.66 0.72
CA ALA A 123 3.54 -0.22 -0.06
C ALA A 123 3.93 -1.48 0.72
N GLU A 124 4.31 -1.33 2.00
CA GLU A 124 4.58 -2.45 2.90
C GLU A 124 3.34 -3.32 3.13
N PHE A 125 2.18 -2.69 3.35
CA PHE A 125 0.93 -3.42 3.56
C PHE A 125 0.56 -4.26 2.33
N LEU A 126 0.62 -3.67 1.13
CA LEU A 126 0.34 -4.36 -0.13
C LEU A 126 1.31 -5.54 -0.34
N MET A 127 2.61 -5.31 -0.13
CA MET A 127 3.64 -6.34 -0.33
C MET A 127 3.42 -7.55 0.58
N ASN A 128 3.05 -7.32 1.84
CA ASN A 128 2.89 -8.39 2.83
C ASN A 128 1.53 -9.10 2.78
N THR A 129 0.47 -8.41 2.34
CA THR A 129 -0.90 -8.93 2.44
C THR A 129 -1.57 -9.19 1.10
N SER A 130 -1.03 -8.64 0.01
CA SER A 130 -1.67 -8.60 -1.31
C SER A 130 -3.03 -7.90 -1.32
N LEU A 131 -3.28 -7.01 -0.35
CA LEU A 131 -4.50 -6.21 -0.25
C LEU A 131 -4.23 -4.76 -0.61
N HIS A 132 -5.21 -4.12 -1.26
CA HIS A 132 -5.14 -2.69 -1.52
C HIS A 132 -5.18 -1.87 -0.23
N PRO A 133 -4.44 -0.76 -0.16
CA PRO A 133 -4.52 0.16 0.97
C PRO A 133 -5.88 0.88 1.03
N LEU A 134 -6.12 1.60 2.12
CA LEU A 134 -7.30 2.45 2.25
C LEU A 134 -7.26 3.61 1.25
N LEU A 135 -8.43 4.01 0.76
CA LEU A 135 -8.56 5.21 -0.08
C LEU A 135 -8.15 6.49 0.66
N THR A 136 -8.35 6.55 1.99
CA THR A 136 -7.99 7.69 2.83
C THR A 136 -7.38 7.26 4.16
N GLY A 137 -6.39 8.02 4.63
CA GLY A 137 -5.55 7.68 5.77
C GLY A 137 -4.57 6.55 5.46
N SER A 138 -3.86 6.10 6.50
CA SER A 138 -2.97 4.94 6.44
C SER A 138 -3.64 3.74 7.09
N VAL A 139 -3.48 2.55 6.50
CA VAL A 139 -3.93 1.28 7.09
C VAL A 139 -3.30 1.09 8.47
N TYR A 140 -2.01 1.37 8.62
CA TYR A 140 -1.28 1.18 9.88
C TYR A 140 -1.83 2.06 11.01
N MET A 141 -2.31 3.26 10.68
CA MET A 141 -2.86 4.19 11.67
C MET A 141 -4.31 3.87 12.05
N LYS A 142 -5.14 3.48 11.07
CA LYS A 142 -6.58 3.20 11.30
C LYS A 142 -6.86 1.78 11.75
N HIS A 143 -6.03 0.83 11.33
CA HIS A 143 -6.10 -0.59 11.66
C HIS A 143 -4.73 -1.10 12.12
N PRO A 144 -4.19 -0.56 13.22
CA PRO A 144 -2.95 -1.08 13.78
C PRO A 144 -3.17 -2.54 14.15
N VAL A 145 -2.45 -3.44 13.49
CA VAL A 145 -2.42 -4.86 13.87
C VAL A 145 -1.81 -4.91 15.27
N LYS A 146 -2.58 -5.36 16.26
CA LYS A 146 -1.99 -5.79 17.54
C LYS A 146 -1.24 -7.08 17.25
N TYR A 147 0.04 -6.97 16.94
CA TYR A 147 0.95 -8.10 17.08
C TYR A 147 1.12 -8.37 18.58
N VAL A 148 0.26 -9.23 19.13
CA VAL A 148 0.45 -9.89 20.43
C VAL A 148 0.25 -11.39 20.19
#